data_AF-A0A538GA00-F1
#
_entry.id   AF-A0A538GA00-F1
#
_cell.length_a   1.000
_cell.length_b   1.000
_cell.length_c   1.000
_cell.angle_alpha   90.00
_cell.angle_beta   90.00
_cell.angle_gamma   90.00
#
_symmetry.space_group_name_H-M   'P 1'
#
loop_
_entity.id
_entity.type
_entity.pdbx_description
1 polymer ?
#
loop_
_entity_poly.entity_id
_entity_poly.type
_entity_poly.pdbx_seq_one_letter_code
_entity_poly.pdbx_strand_id
1 'polypeptide(L)'
;MSTGCGKRKLRGLYQDLLFPTTRATVTRESRSPMADTRNRATDALLLQGTNGPESVYPFWGTFKSIREIAREVSRENRGVLRWLSVLLLATAAAAVAFSVMGSPLPPWWQIAALIAVGGIAERLSIRVTTEVEMSVSFLPFVFTAVAFGPYAAFLVALGASFSDLRRPFLRWAVYTPARALTGAATGLAAAAVATPGTGSFGRLMLATLAAGLVNFAVDTLFNVATLLVRRTGRTRALVELVFPVLLLSLPLYTPVVALMAYGYVRYSFWVAATFFIPAVALQRLLQLYQEQRDATRALGETNARLERANLSFAAALVATLDARDRYTAGHSAAVAVYARDIAARMGLSKREQDLVHLCGLVHDIGKIGLPAGLLEKPGPLTLEERRLMEEHSTIGERILSNVEGYAEIARI
;
A
#
# COMPACT_ATOMS: atom_id res chain seq x y z
N MET A 1 -30.31 -23.40 -49.55
CA MET A 1 -29.15 -22.47 -49.49
C MET A 1 -29.27 -21.64 -48.22
N SER A 2 -28.37 -21.83 -47.26
CA SER A 2 -28.49 -21.33 -45.88
C SER A 2 -27.85 -19.94 -45.70
N THR A 3 -28.67 -18.90 -45.76
CA THR A 3 -28.32 -17.51 -45.42
C THR A 3 -28.37 -17.29 -43.91
N GLY A 4 -27.42 -17.83 -43.14
CA GLY A 4 -27.50 -17.69 -41.67
C GLY A 4 -26.23 -17.89 -40.85
N CYS A 5 -25.16 -18.45 -41.42
CA CYS A 5 -24.00 -18.88 -40.62
C CYS A 5 -23.03 -17.73 -40.27
N GLY A 6 -22.88 -16.72 -41.15
CA GLY A 6 -21.93 -15.62 -40.94
C GLY A 6 -22.34 -14.57 -39.90
N LYS A 7 -23.64 -14.23 -39.82
CA LYS A 7 -24.15 -13.15 -38.94
C LYS A 7 -24.05 -13.48 -37.44
N ARG A 8 -24.09 -14.76 -37.06
CA ARG A 8 -23.97 -15.19 -35.65
C ARG A 8 -22.53 -15.18 -35.13
N LYS A 9 -21.54 -15.53 -35.97
CA LYS A 9 -20.12 -15.50 -35.60
C LYS A 9 -19.60 -14.06 -35.43
N LEU A 10 -20.02 -13.14 -36.29
CA LEU A 10 -19.67 -11.72 -36.18
C LEU A 10 -20.23 -11.08 -34.92
N ARG A 11 -21.46 -11.42 -34.52
CA ARG A 11 -22.07 -10.91 -33.28
C ARG A 11 -21.33 -11.33 -32.00
N GLY A 12 -20.79 -12.55 -31.97
CA GLY A 12 -19.97 -13.05 -30.86
C GLY A 12 -18.59 -12.37 -30.79
N LEU A 13 -17.92 -12.20 -31.94
CA LEU A 13 -16.68 -11.42 -32.03
C LEU A 13 -16.89 -9.94 -31.66
N TYR A 14 -18.02 -9.37 -32.02
CA TYR A 14 -18.39 -7.97 -31.70
C TYR A 14 -18.56 -7.76 -30.19
N GLN A 15 -19.11 -8.75 -29.49
CA GLN A 15 -19.23 -8.74 -28.03
C GLN A 15 -17.86 -8.84 -27.36
N ASP A 16 -16.96 -9.70 -27.86
CA ASP A 16 -15.60 -9.86 -27.30
C ASP A 16 -14.66 -8.69 -27.65
N LEU A 17 -14.90 -7.93 -28.71
CA LEU A 17 -14.11 -6.74 -29.09
C LEU A 17 -14.52 -5.47 -28.33
N LEU A 18 -15.83 -5.25 -28.10
CA LEU A 18 -16.34 -4.10 -27.35
C LEU A 18 -16.28 -4.32 -25.82
N PHE A 19 -16.40 -5.57 -25.40
CA PHE A 19 -16.29 -6.02 -24.02
C PHE A 19 -15.35 -7.22 -23.98
N PRO A 20 -14.03 -7.03 -23.93
CA PRO A 20 -13.12 -8.16 -23.74
C PRO A 20 -13.57 -8.88 -22.48
N THR A 21 -14.08 -10.09 -22.64
CA THR A 21 -14.48 -10.93 -21.52
C THR A 21 -13.23 -11.21 -20.71
N THR A 22 -12.98 -10.39 -19.70
CA THR A 22 -12.28 -10.86 -18.51
C THR A 22 -13.09 -12.06 -18.03
N ARG A 23 -12.67 -13.26 -18.41
CA ARG A 23 -12.86 -14.46 -17.60
C ARG A 23 -12.09 -14.26 -16.30
N ALA A 24 -12.56 -13.31 -15.50
CA ALA A 24 -12.49 -13.43 -14.07
C ALA A 24 -13.49 -14.53 -13.75
N THR A 25 -12.99 -15.66 -13.25
CA THR A 25 -13.75 -16.64 -12.51
C THR A 25 -14.44 -15.92 -11.33
N VAL A 26 -15.62 -15.34 -11.60
CA VAL A 26 -16.51 -14.84 -10.55
C VAL A 26 -17.23 -16.05 -9.99
N THR A 27 -16.73 -16.54 -8.86
CA THR A 27 -17.46 -17.45 -8.00
C THR A 27 -18.81 -16.83 -7.65
N ARG A 28 -19.87 -17.52 -8.04
CA ARG A 28 -21.27 -17.12 -7.89
C ARG A 28 -21.66 -17.26 -6.41
N GLU A 29 -21.60 -16.17 -5.65
CA GLU A 29 -22.35 -16.07 -4.39
C GLU A 29 -23.68 -15.34 -4.66
N SER A 30 -24.76 -16.03 -4.33
CA SER A 30 -26.14 -15.57 -4.43
C SER A 30 -26.41 -14.43 -3.45
N ARG A 31 -27.02 -13.34 -3.94
CA ARG A 31 -27.76 -12.40 -3.08
C ARG A 31 -29.16 -12.17 -3.64
N SER A 32 -30.14 -12.49 -2.79
CA SER A 32 -31.54 -12.10 -2.89
C SER A 32 -31.71 -10.61 -2.53
N PRO A 33 -32.64 -9.87 -3.15
CA PRO A 33 -32.90 -8.48 -2.82
C PRO A 33 -34.08 -8.36 -1.85
N MET A 34 -33.86 -7.84 -0.64
CA MET A 34 -34.92 -7.14 0.11
C MET A 34 -34.36 -6.33 1.28
N ALA A 35 -35.03 -5.18 1.52
CA ALA A 35 -34.90 -4.23 2.63
C ALA A 35 -33.84 -3.11 2.46
N ASP A 36 -34.27 -2.11 1.68
CA ASP A 36 -34.09 -0.69 2.00
C ASP A 36 -34.50 -0.41 3.46
N THR A 37 -33.55 0.11 4.25
CA THR A 37 -33.68 0.97 5.46
C THR A 37 -32.42 0.81 6.35
N ARG A 38 -31.35 1.57 6.03
CA ARG A 38 -30.34 2.13 6.97
C ARG A 38 -29.12 2.65 6.22
N ASN A 39 -29.29 3.78 5.54
CA ASN A 39 -28.18 4.61 5.10
C ASN A 39 -27.57 5.35 6.31
N ARG A 40 -26.60 4.70 6.98
CA ARG A 40 -25.56 5.30 7.85
C ARG A 40 -24.48 4.26 8.26
N ALA A 41 -24.14 3.34 7.36
CA ALA A 41 -23.16 2.28 7.60
C ALA A 41 -21.97 2.29 6.62
N THR A 42 -21.99 3.17 5.62
CA THR A 42 -21.07 3.06 4.48
C THR A 42 -19.93 4.09 4.45
N ASP A 43 -19.95 5.11 5.31
CA ASP A 43 -18.76 5.94 5.59
C ASP A 43 -17.88 5.37 6.72
N ALA A 44 -18.31 4.26 7.34
CA ALA A 44 -17.63 3.63 8.48
C ALA A 44 -16.60 2.54 8.08
N LEU A 45 -16.24 2.45 6.79
CA LEU A 45 -15.32 1.44 6.26
C LEU A 45 -13.85 1.88 6.15
N LEU A 46 -13.54 3.14 6.48
CA LEU A 46 -12.18 3.70 6.38
C LEU A 46 -11.41 3.78 7.72
N LEU A 47 -11.91 3.13 8.78
CA LEU A 47 -11.30 3.12 10.13
C LEU A 47 -10.99 1.71 10.65
N GLN A 48 -10.86 0.71 9.77
CA GLN A 48 -10.55 -0.66 10.16
C GLN A 48 -9.06 -0.83 10.50
N GLY A 49 -8.76 -0.94 11.79
CA GLY A 49 -7.46 -1.34 12.32
C GLY A 49 -7.49 -2.78 12.83
N THR A 50 -6.72 -3.64 12.17
CA THR A 50 -6.40 -5.06 12.45
C THR A 50 -7.54 -5.92 13.04
N ASN A 51 -8.65 -5.94 12.30
CA ASN A 51 -9.56 -7.06 11.98
C ASN A 51 -10.54 -7.61 13.05
N GLY A 52 -11.36 -6.76 13.66
CA GLY A 52 -12.61 -7.13 14.37
C GLY A 52 -13.45 -5.90 14.76
N PRO A 53 -14.80 -5.97 14.81
CA PRO A 53 -15.75 -4.86 14.59
C PRO A 53 -15.98 -3.90 15.79
N GLU A 54 -15.20 -3.98 16.86
CA GLU A 54 -15.48 -3.22 18.08
C GLU A 54 -14.44 -2.12 18.31
N SER A 55 -14.90 -0.88 18.09
CA SER A 55 -14.15 0.34 18.35
C SER A 55 -14.24 0.73 19.83
N VAL A 56 -13.09 0.80 20.51
CA VAL A 56 -13.01 1.34 21.87
C VAL A 56 -12.11 2.57 21.91
N TYR A 57 -12.64 3.68 22.46
CA TYR A 57 -12.07 5.02 22.35
C TYR A 57 -11.55 5.57 23.70
N PRO A 58 -10.27 5.99 23.83
CA PRO A 58 -9.76 6.54 25.09
C PRO A 58 -9.53 8.06 25.13
N PHE A 59 -9.59 8.82 24.02
CA PHE A 59 -9.07 10.21 24.04
C PHE A 59 -9.97 11.34 23.52
N TRP A 60 -11.05 11.07 22.76
CA TRP A 60 -11.85 12.15 22.14
C TRP A 60 -13.36 11.87 22.14
N GLY A 61 -13.91 11.62 23.33
CA GLY A 61 -15.34 11.46 23.64
C GLY A 61 -15.52 11.43 25.17
N THR A 62 -16.76 11.52 25.68
CA THR A 62 -17.05 11.30 27.11
C THR A 62 -16.32 10.04 27.58
N PHE A 63 -15.47 10.16 28.60
CA PHE A 63 -14.63 9.08 29.12
C PHE A 63 -15.48 7.82 29.36
N LYS A 64 -15.41 6.83 28.46
CA LYS A 64 -15.90 5.48 28.77
C LYS A 64 -14.99 4.95 29.87
N SER A 65 -15.57 4.45 30.97
CA SER A 65 -14.74 3.96 32.07
C SER A 65 -13.92 2.75 31.58
N ILE A 66 -12.73 2.53 32.15
CA ILE A 66 -11.88 1.37 31.83
C ILE A 66 -12.69 0.03 31.93
N ARG A 67 -13.71 -0.01 32.79
CA ARG A 67 -14.63 -1.16 32.94
C ARG A 67 -15.60 -1.37 31.77
N GLU A 68 -15.92 -0.34 30.99
CA GLU A 68 -16.80 -0.43 29.80
C GLU A 68 -15.98 -0.84 28.58
N ILE A 69 -14.79 -0.26 28.43
CA ILE A 69 -13.79 -0.67 27.44
C ILE A 69 -13.43 -2.16 27.59
N ALA A 70 -13.18 -2.59 28.83
CA ALA A 70 -12.90 -3.98 29.15
C ALA A 70 -14.09 -4.92 28.92
N ARG A 71 -15.34 -4.40 28.90
CA ARG A 71 -16.56 -5.18 28.68
C ARG A 71 -16.87 -5.39 27.20
N GLU A 72 -16.67 -4.37 26.35
CA GLU A 72 -16.81 -4.49 24.88
C GLU A 72 -15.80 -5.51 24.33
N VAL A 73 -14.49 -5.37 24.65
CA VAL A 73 -13.42 -6.28 24.15
C VAL A 73 -13.56 -7.75 24.64
N SER A 74 -14.52 -8.06 25.53
CA SER A 74 -14.48 -9.21 26.44
C SER A 74 -14.90 -10.58 25.91
N ARG A 75 -15.40 -10.73 24.68
CA ARG A 75 -15.78 -12.06 24.16
C ARG A 75 -14.84 -12.60 23.08
N GLU A 76 -14.44 -11.77 22.11
CA GLU A 76 -13.63 -12.23 20.97
C GLU A 76 -12.11 -12.09 21.21
N ASN A 77 -11.68 -11.18 22.10
CA ASN A 77 -10.26 -10.79 22.26
C ASN A 77 -9.61 -11.15 23.62
N ARG A 78 -10.20 -12.06 24.42
CA ARG A 78 -9.64 -12.43 25.75
C ARG A 78 -8.19 -12.93 25.71
N GLY A 79 -7.80 -13.62 24.62
CA GLY A 79 -6.42 -14.08 24.43
C GLY A 79 -5.43 -12.92 24.36
N VAL A 80 -5.77 -11.89 23.58
CA VAL A 80 -4.95 -10.68 23.39
C VAL A 80 -4.86 -9.87 24.69
N LEU A 81 -5.95 -9.74 25.43
CA LEU A 81 -5.95 -9.05 26.73
C LEU A 81 -5.09 -9.78 27.78
N ARG A 82 -5.16 -11.11 27.87
CA ARG A 82 -4.30 -11.90 28.77
C ARG A 82 -2.83 -11.73 28.41
N TRP A 83 -2.51 -11.80 27.11
CA TRP A 83 -1.15 -11.57 26.61
C TRP A 83 -0.64 -10.17 26.95
N LEU A 84 -1.46 -9.15 26.74
CA LEU A 84 -1.15 -7.77 27.13
C LEU A 84 -0.87 -7.65 28.63
N SER A 85 -1.70 -8.26 29.49
CA SER A 85 -1.48 -8.24 30.94
C SER A 85 -0.15 -8.91 31.32
N VAL A 86 0.20 -10.04 30.69
CA VAL A 86 1.49 -10.71 30.91
C VAL A 86 2.65 -9.80 30.51
N LEU A 87 2.57 -9.13 29.36
CA LEU A 87 3.60 -8.20 28.90
C LEU A 87 3.76 -7.00 29.83
N LEU A 88 2.65 -6.40 30.28
CA LEU A 88 2.68 -5.27 31.22
C LEU A 88 3.25 -5.67 32.58
N LEU A 89 2.88 -6.85 33.10
CA LEU A 89 3.44 -7.38 34.35
C LEU A 89 4.94 -7.66 34.22
N ALA A 90 5.37 -8.28 33.12
CA ALA A 90 6.79 -8.53 32.85
C ALA A 90 7.58 -7.21 32.73
N THR A 91 7.00 -6.20 32.06
CA THR A 91 7.61 -4.87 31.90
C THR A 91 7.73 -4.16 33.25
N ALA A 92 6.70 -4.21 34.09
CA ALA A 92 6.73 -3.64 35.43
C ALA A 92 7.75 -4.35 36.32
N ALA A 93 7.79 -5.69 36.29
CA ALA A 93 8.78 -6.48 37.02
C ALA A 93 10.22 -6.15 36.58
N ALA A 94 10.46 -6.01 35.27
CA ALA A 94 11.76 -5.60 34.74
C ALA A 94 12.13 -4.18 35.20
N ALA A 95 11.20 -3.23 35.15
CA ALA A 95 11.43 -1.86 35.61
C ALA A 95 11.80 -1.81 37.10
N VAL A 96 11.11 -2.57 37.95
CA VAL A 96 11.42 -2.69 39.38
C VAL A 96 12.79 -3.34 39.58
N ALA A 97 13.07 -4.45 38.90
CA ALA A 97 14.35 -5.15 39.01
C ALA A 97 15.53 -4.23 38.66
N PHE A 98 15.47 -3.49 37.54
CA PHE A 98 16.54 -2.57 37.17
C PHE A 98 16.67 -1.38 38.12
N SER A 99 15.56 -0.88 38.67
CA SER A 99 15.57 0.20 39.65
C SER A 99 16.24 -0.24 40.96
N VAL A 100 15.99 -1.48 41.40
CA VAL A 100 16.60 -2.06 42.61
C VAL A 100 18.09 -2.40 42.39
N MET A 101 18.45 -2.89 41.20
CA MET A 101 19.83 -3.22 40.86
C MET A 101 20.74 -1.99 40.74
N GLY A 102 20.19 -0.77 40.70
CA GLY A 102 20.97 0.46 40.68
C GLY A 102 21.87 0.60 39.45
N SER A 103 21.41 0.12 38.29
CA SER A 103 22.21 0.16 37.05
C SER A 103 22.56 1.61 36.68
N PRO A 104 23.84 1.91 36.40
CA PRO A 104 24.26 3.28 36.09
C PRO A 104 23.55 3.77 34.84
N LEU A 105 22.87 4.92 34.96
CA LEU A 105 22.23 5.60 33.84
C LEU A 105 23.12 6.74 33.33
N PRO A 106 23.14 6.99 32.01
CA PRO A 106 23.74 8.20 31.48
C PRO A 106 22.94 9.45 31.90
N PRO A 107 23.50 10.66 31.68
CA PRO A 107 22.76 11.90 31.85
C PRO A 107 21.39 11.85 31.15
N TRP A 108 20.35 12.35 31.82
CA TRP A 108 18.96 12.25 31.36
C TRP A 108 18.75 12.78 29.93
N TRP A 109 19.52 13.79 29.52
CA TRP A 109 19.42 14.38 28.18
C TRP A 109 19.88 13.43 27.07
N GLN A 110 20.81 12.51 27.36
CA GLN A 110 21.25 11.48 26.39
C GLN A 110 20.15 10.45 26.18
N ILE A 111 19.46 10.06 27.26
CA ILE A 111 18.28 9.17 27.19
C ILE A 111 17.18 9.85 26.38
N ALA A 112 16.88 11.13 26.66
CA ALA A 112 15.88 11.89 25.93
C ALA A 112 16.22 12.02 24.43
N ALA A 113 17.50 12.28 24.09
CA ALA A 113 17.96 12.35 22.70
C ALA A 113 17.81 10.99 21.99
N LEU A 114 18.17 9.89 22.65
CA LEU A 114 18.00 8.54 22.10
C LEU A 114 16.54 8.12 21.96
N ILE A 115 15.66 8.55 22.88
CA ILE A 115 14.21 8.39 22.74
C ILE A 115 13.70 9.16 21.53
N ALA A 116 14.17 10.40 21.31
CA ALA A 116 13.77 11.21 20.16
C ALA A 116 14.21 10.56 18.84
N VAL A 117 15.49 10.15 18.74
CA VAL A 117 16.03 9.47 17.55
C VAL A 117 15.34 8.12 17.33
N GLY A 118 15.20 7.31 18.38
CA GLY A 118 14.48 6.03 18.32
C GLY A 118 13.03 6.21 17.90
N GLY A 119 12.36 7.26 18.39
CA GLY A 119 10.99 7.56 18.00
C GLY A 119 10.84 8.03 16.56
N ILE A 120 11.79 8.81 16.04
CA ILE A 120 11.85 9.13 14.61
C ILE A 120 12.07 7.84 13.80
N ALA A 121 12.99 6.97 14.22
CA ALA A 121 13.26 5.71 13.54
C ALA A 121 12.05 4.75 13.53
N GLU A 122 11.25 4.73 14.61
CA GLU A 122 9.99 3.96 14.69
C GLU A 122 8.92 4.51 13.74
N ARG A 123 8.77 5.84 13.62
CA ARG A 123 7.79 6.48 12.71
C ARG A 123 8.07 6.23 11.23
N LEU A 124 9.31 5.90 10.92
CA LEU A 124 9.82 5.63 9.58
C LEU A 124 9.86 4.11 9.28
N SER A 125 9.15 3.29 10.04
CA SER A 125 9.01 1.85 9.78
C SER A 125 8.45 1.59 8.38
N ILE A 126 8.97 0.55 7.72
CA ILE A 126 8.52 0.15 6.38
C ILE A 126 7.62 -1.07 6.52
N ARG A 127 6.41 -0.99 5.97
CA ARG A 127 5.51 -2.13 5.81
C ARG A 127 6.08 -3.06 4.74
N VAL A 128 6.52 -4.25 5.16
CA VAL A 128 7.06 -5.27 4.25
C VAL A 128 5.93 -6.13 3.69
N THR A 129 4.88 -6.36 4.49
CA THR A 129 3.63 -6.99 4.05
C THR A 129 2.43 -6.27 4.69
N THR A 130 1.20 -6.66 4.33
CA THR A 130 -0.03 -6.17 4.97
C THR A 130 -0.10 -6.48 6.47
N GLU A 131 0.70 -7.44 6.95
CA GLU A 131 0.67 -7.95 8.32
C GLU A 131 1.99 -7.75 9.08
N VAL A 132 3.08 -7.40 8.39
CA VAL A 132 4.44 -7.30 8.96
C VAL A 132 5.05 -5.93 8.68
N GLU A 133 5.33 -5.20 9.76
CA GLU A 133 6.17 -4.00 9.75
C GLU A 133 7.54 -4.34 10.32
N MET A 134 8.59 -4.04 9.57
CA MET A 134 9.95 -4.09 10.10
C MET A 134 10.32 -2.69 10.58
N SER A 135 10.58 -2.57 11.88
CA SER A 135 11.07 -1.31 12.45
C SER A 135 12.57 -1.17 12.19
N VAL A 136 12.98 0.04 11.84
CA VAL A 136 14.37 0.42 11.56
C VAL A 136 15.05 0.97 12.82
N SER A 137 14.38 0.92 13.98
CA SER A 137 14.89 1.36 15.29
C SER A 137 16.06 0.53 15.85
N PHE A 138 16.55 -0.47 15.09
CA PHE A 138 17.66 -1.34 15.46
C PHE A 138 18.91 -0.57 15.90
N LEU A 139 19.32 0.43 15.12
CA LEU A 139 20.57 1.16 15.35
C LEU A 139 20.59 1.93 16.68
N PRO A 140 19.60 2.79 17.02
CA PRO A 140 19.57 3.45 18.32
C PRO A 140 19.37 2.49 19.49
N PHE A 141 18.62 1.39 19.33
CA PHE A 141 18.38 0.44 20.41
C PHE A 141 19.59 -0.41 20.74
N VAL A 142 20.26 -0.99 19.73
CA VAL A 142 21.46 -1.80 19.95
C VAL A 142 22.62 -0.91 20.41
N PHE A 143 22.76 0.31 19.88
CA PHE A 143 23.72 1.28 20.42
C PHE A 143 23.47 1.55 21.90
N THR A 144 22.22 1.81 22.29
CA THR A 144 21.90 2.10 23.69
C THR A 144 22.23 0.92 24.60
N ALA A 145 21.88 -0.29 24.17
CA ALA A 145 22.17 -1.53 24.87
C ALA A 145 23.67 -1.75 25.10
N VAL A 146 24.49 -1.54 24.07
CA VAL A 146 25.95 -1.76 24.13
C VAL A 146 26.65 -0.64 24.91
N ALA A 147 26.24 0.61 24.72
CA ALA A 147 26.91 1.77 25.32
C ALA A 147 26.51 2.00 26.79
N PHE A 148 25.24 1.82 27.13
CA PHE A 148 24.66 2.21 28.42
C PHE A 148 24.03 1.04 29.20
N GLY A 149 23.95 -0.14 28.60
CA GLY A 149 23.46 -1.35 29.26
C GLY A 149 21.94 -1.54 29.24
N PRO A 150 21.45 -2.57 29.97
CA PRO A 150 20.07 -3.05 29.87
C PRO A 150 19.01 -2.06 30.35
N TYR A 151 19.29 -1.31 31.42
CA TYR A 151 18.29 -0.39 31.96
C TYR A 151 18.05 0.81 31.05
N ALA A 152 19.11 1.41 30.51
CA ALA A 152 19.00 2.49 29.54
C ALA A 152 18.31 2.03 28.25
N ALA A 153 18.65 0.84 27.74
CA ALA A 153 17.99 0.27 26.57
C ALA A 153 16.50 0.01 26.78
N PHE A 154 16.11 -0.47 27.97
CA PHE A 154 14.72 -0.63 28.36
C PHE A 154 13.96 0.71 28.34
N LEU A 155 14.52 1.75 28.95
CA LEU A 155 13.89 3.08 29.00
C LEU A 155 13.78 3.73 27.62
N VAL A 156 14.84 3.64 26.80
CA VAL A 156 14.83 4.19 25.44
C VAL A 156 13.82 3.47 24.56
N ALA A 157 13.76 2.13 24.61
CA ALA A 157 12.79 1.36 23.83
C ALA A 157 11.34 1.65 24.27
N LEU A 158 11.10 1.76 25.58
CA LEU A 158 9.80 2.13 26.13
C LEU A 158 9.40 3.54 25.66
N GLY A 159 10.28 4.53 25.82
CA GLY A 159 10.02 5.93 25.45
C GLY A 159 9.83 6.13 23.94
N ALA A 160 10.69 5.53 23.12
CA ALA A 160 10.61 5.62 21.66
C ALA A 160 9.28 5.05 21.13
N SER A 161 8.74 4.02 21.78
CA SER A 161 7.48 3.38 21.40
C SER A 161 6.25 4.29 21.60
N PHE A 162 6.33 5.36 22.39
CA PHE A 162 5.25 6.36 22.51
C PHE A 162 5.19 7.32 21.31
N SER A 163 6.19 7.34 20.44
CA SER A 163 6.23 8.27 19.31
C SER A 163 5.28 7.87 18.18
N ASP A 164 4.95 6.58 18.03
CA ASP A 164 4.10 6.06 16.95
C ASP A 164 2.69 5.70 17.46
N LEU A 165 1.96 6.72 17.93
CA LEU A 165 0.56 6.61 18.39
C LEU A 165 -0.45 6.52 17.23
N ARG A 166 -0.09 5.83 16.13
CA ARG A 166 -1.00 5.62 15.00
C ARG A 166 -2.06 4.60 15.37
N ARG A 167 -3.29 4.83 14.91
CA ARG A 167 -4.39 3.87 15.07
C ARG A 167 -4.05 2.58 14.30
N PRO A 168 -4.36 1.38 14.82
CA PRO A 168 -5.16 1.08 16.02
C PRO A 168 -4.36 1.03 17.35
N PHE A 169 -4.94 1.56 18.43
CA PHE A 169 -4.28 1.70 19.74
C PHE A 169 -3.96 0.37 20.45
N LEU A 170 -4.69 -0.72 20.17
CA LEU A 170 -4.41 -2.04 20.76
C LEU A 170 -3.05 -2.60 20.27
N ARG A 171 -2.64 -2.21 19.06
CA ARG A 171 -1.32 -2.54 18.53
C ARG A 171 -0.22 -1.90 19.38
N TRP A 172 -0.36 -0.61 19.68
CA TRP A 172 0.57 0.11 20.55
C TRP A 172 0.64 -0.52 21.95
N ALA A 173 -0.51 -0.90 22.51
CA ALA A 173 -0.58 -1.48 23.86
C ALA A 173 0.23 -2.77 23.97
N VAL A 174 0.21 -3.63 22.94
CA VAL A 174 0.97 -4.88 22.91
C VAL A 174 2.44 -4.64 22.53
N TYR A 175 2.70 -3.75 21.59
CA TYR A 175 4.04 -3.57 21.03
C TYR A 175 5.00 -2.81 21.96
N THR A 176 4.49 -1.83 22.70
CA THR A 176 5.28 -1.01 23.63
C THR A 176 5.98 -1.82 24.73
N PRO A 177 5.28 -2.67 25.51
CA PRO A 177 5.93 -3.51 26.51
C PRO A 177 6.84 -4.57 25.87
N ALA A 178 6.45 -5.13 24.71
CA ALA A 178 7.31 -6.06 23.98
C ALA A 178 8.64 -5.40 23.59
N ARG A 179 8.60 -4.17 23.04
CA ARG A 179 9.79 -3.38 22.68
C ARG A 179 10.68 -3.08 23.89
N ALA A 180 10.09 -2.68 25.02
CA ALA A 180 10.83 -2.44 26.25
C ALA A 180 11.57 -3.70 26.73
N LEU A 181 10.89 -4.85 26.73
CA LEU A 181 11.47 -6.15 27.09
C LEU A 181 12.55 -6.60 26.10
N THR A 182 12.36 -6.36 24.79
CA THR A 182 13.41 -6.59 23.78
C THR A 182 14.64 -5.72 24.06
N GLY A 183 14.47 -4.44 24.39
CA GLY A 183 15.57 -3.55 24.77
C GLY A 183 16.34 -4.04 26.00
N ALA A 184 15.63 -4.48 27.03
CA ALA A 184 16.23 -5.09 28.22
C ALA A 184 17.04 -6.35 27.89
N ALA A 185 16.45 -7.29 27.14
CA ALA A 185 17.12 -8.54 26.75
C ALA A 185 18.37 -8.28 25.89
N THR A 186 18.28 -7.31 24.98
CA THR A 186 19.39 -6.86 24.12
C THR A 186 20.54 -6.30 24.95
N GLY A 187 20.25 -5.46 25.94
CA GLY A 187 21.27 -4.92 26.83
C GLY A 187 21.85 -5.94 27.80
N LEU A 188 21.07 -6.93 28.25
CA LEU A 188 21.59 -8.04 29.04
C LEU A 188 22.57 -8.90 28.23
N ALA A 189 22.25 -9.17 26.96
CA ALA A 189 23.13 -9.89 26.05
C ALA A 189 24.43 -9.11 25.78
N ALA A 190 24.35 -7.79 25.59
CA ALA A 190 25.53 -6.94 25.46
C ALA A 190 26.39 -6.97 26.74
N ALA A 191 25.75 -6.80 27.91
CA ALA A 191 26.40 -6.76 29.21
C ALA A 191 27.08 -8.10 29.58
N ALA A 192 26.55 -9.23 29.10
CA ALA A 192 27.17 -10.54 29.28
C ALA A 192 28.51 -10.70 28.52
N VAL A 193 28.73 -9.90 27.47
CA VAL A 193 29.95 -9.95 26.64
C VAL A 193 30.92 -8.83 27.00
N ALA A 194 30.42 -7.61 27.22
CA ALA A 194 31.21 -6.45 27.56
C ALA A 194 30.49 -5.59 28.61
N THR A 195 31.24 -5.20 29.64
CA THR A 195 30.75 -4.25 30.64
C THR A 195 30.50 -2.88 29.99
N PRO A 196 29.30 -2.30 30.11
CA PRO A 196 28.98 -1.01 29.50
C PRO A 196 30.03 0.04 29.86
N GLY A 197 30.43 0.85 28.87
CA GLY A 197 31.44 1.90 29.08
C GLY A 197 32.89 1.41 29.13
N THR A 198 33.17 0.11 29.06
CA THR A 198 34.53 -0.43 29.18
C THR A 198 34.77 -1.55 28.17
N GLY A 199 35.67 -1.33 27.20
CA GLY A 199 35.97 -2.36 26.22
C GLY A 199 36.93 -1.93 25.13
N SER A 200 37.75 -2.88 24.68
CA SER A 200 38.42 -2.78 23.39
C SER A 200 37.39 -2.86 22.27
N PHE A 201 37.71 -2.31 21.10
CA PHE A 201 36.82 -2.33 19.93
C PHE A 201 36.32 -3.75 19.59
N GLY A 202 37.18 -4.77 19.69
CA GLY A 202 36.80 -6.17 19.45
C GLY A 202 35.75 -6.70 20.41
N ARG A 203 35.81 -6.35 21.71
CA ARG A 203 34.77 -6.73 22.67
C ARG A 203 33.45 -6.02 22.39
N LEU A 204 33.50 -4.75 21.97
CA LEU A 204 32.30 -4.00 21.58
C LEU A 204 31.67 -4.58 20.30
N MET A 205 32.46 -5.08 19.34
CA MET A 205 31.93 -5.81 18.19
C MET A 205 31.22 -7.10 18.60
N LEU A 206 31.81 -7.91 19.48
CA LEU A 206 31.17 -9.14 19.97
C LEU A 206 29.90 -8.83 20.76
N ALA A 207 29.92 -7.81 21.62
CA ALA A 207 28.74 -7.37 22.36
C ALA A 207 27.63 -6.88 21.43
N THR A 208 27.98 -6.15 20.37
CA THR A 208 27.03 -5.67 19.35
C THR A 208 26.43 -6.84 18.56
N LEU A 209 27.24 -7.83 18.18
CA LEU A 209 26.78 -9.03 17.49
C LEU A 209 25.79 -9.83 18.37
N ALA A 210 26.15 -10.06 19.63
CA ALA A 210 25.30 -10.76 20.59
C ALA A 210 23.99 -9.99 20.84
N ALA A 211 24.08 -8.68 21.04
CA ALA A 211 22.92 -7.80 21.19
C ALA A 211 22.01 -7.86 19.95
N GLY A 212 22.56 -7.76 18.74
CA GLY A 212 21.80 -7.83 17.50
C GLY A 212 21.06 -9.15 17.32
N LEU A 213 21.71 -10.28 17.61
CA LEU A 213 21.12 -11.62 17.56
C LEU A 213 19.97 -11.76 18.57
N VAL A 214 20.19 -11.34 19.81
CA VAL A 214 19.15 -11.41 20.86
C VAL A 214 17.99 -10.47 20.57
N ASN A 215 18.27 -9.24 20.12
CA ASN A 215 17.24 -8.29 19.71
C ASN A 215 16.32 -8.92 18.67
N PHE A 216 16.91 -9.52 17.64
CA PHE A 216 16.15 -10.15 16.56
C PHE A 216 15.36 -11.38 17.02
N ALA A 217 15.99 -12.26 17.80
CA ALA A 217 15.35 -13.47 18.30
C ALA A 217 14.15 -13.14 19.21
N VAL A 218 14.31 -12.17 20.11
CA VAL A 218 13.26 -11.73 21.03
C VAL A 218 12.14 -10.98 20.29
N ASP A 219 12.47 -10.12 19.32
CA ASP A 219 11.47 -9.44 18.49
C ASP A 219 10.65 -10.45 17.68
N THR A 220 11.32 -11.43 17.06
CA THR A 220 10.66 -12.51 16.31
C THR A 220 9.80 -13.37 17.24
N LEU A 221 10.27 -13.68 18.44
CA LEU A 221 9.51 -14.43 19.44
C LEU A 221 8.23 -13.69 19.84
N PHE A 222 8.30 -12.39 20.11
CA PHE A 222 7.13 -11.58 20.45
C PHE A 222 6.14 -11.48 19.28
N ASN A 223 6.64 -11.33 18.05
CA ASN A 223 5.80 -11.32 16.84
C ASN A 223 5.11 -12.68 16.64
N VAL A 224 5.83 -13.80 16.75
CA VAL A 224 5.26 -15.16 16.68
C VAL A 224 4.25 -15.40 17.79
N ALA A 225 4.56 -15.04 19.04
CA ALA A 225 3.64 -15.17 20.17
C ALA A 225 2.36 -14.36 19.92
N THR A 226 2.49 -13.14 19.40
CA THR A 226 1.34 -12.29 19.05
C THR A 226 0.51 -12.91 17.92
N LEU A 227 1.13 -13.48 16.89
CA LEU A 227 0.42 -14.18 15.81
C LEU A 227 -0.33 -15.42 16.32
N LEU A 228 0.30 -16.22 17.19
CA LEU A 228 -0.32 -17.40 17.80
C LEU A 228 -1.52 -17.03 18.69
N VAL A 229 -1.37 -16.00 19.52
CA VAL A 229 -2.46 -15.48 20.35
C VAL A 229 -3.63 -14.95 19.50
N ARG A 230 -3.31 -14.31 18.37
CA ARG A 230 -4.32 -13.79 17.43
C ARG A 230 -4.89 -14.86 16.49
N ARG A 231 -4.27 -16.05 16.41
CA ARG A 231 -4.58 -17.10 15.42
C ARG A 231 -4.59 -16.58 13.97
N THR A 232 -3.73 -15.61 13.70
CA THR A 232 -3.58 -14.97 12.39
C THR A 232 -2.26 -15.38 11.75
N GLY A 233 -2.28 -15.71 10.46
CA GLY A 233 -1.08 -15.94 9.66
C GLY A 233 -0.37 -17.28 9.91
N ARG A 234 0.73 -17.49 9.18
CA ARG A 234 1.59 -18.68 9.29
C ARG A 234 2.93 -18.27 9.91
N THR A 235 3.25 -18.82 11.08
CA THR A 235 4.49 -18.50 11.83
C THR A 235 5.75 -18.82 11.03
N ARG A 236 5.75 -19.93 10.29
CA ARG A 236 6.88 -20.32 9.41
C ARG A 236 7.17 -19.27 8.33
N ALA A 237 6.13 -18.69 7.73
CA ALA A 237 6.28 -17.68 6.69
C ALA A 237 6.91 -16.39 7.24
N LEU A 238 6.59 -16.02 8.48
CA LEU A 238 7.26 -14.90 9.16
C LEU A 238 8.76 -15.19 9.29
N VAL A 239 9.14 -16.34 9.84
CA VAL A 239 10.56 -16.69 10.05
C VAL A 239 11.33 -16.75 8.72
N GLU A 240 10.75 -17.36 7.69
CA GLU A 240 11.35 -17.41 6.35
C GLU A 240 11.53 -16.02 5.72
N LEU A 241 10.63 -15.08 6.02
CA LEU A 241 10.74 -13.69 5.58
C LEU A 241 11.85 -12.92 6.32
N VAL A 242 11.93 -13.06 7.64
CA VAL A 242 12.84 -12.22 8.43
C VAL A 242 14.27 -12.79 8.46
N PHE A 243 14.45 -14.10 8.33
CA PHE A 243 15.78 -14.72 8.42
C PHE A 243 16.82 -14.22 7.38
N PRO A 244 16.50 -14.06 6.08
CA PRO A 244 17.43 -13.48 5.13
C PRO A 244 17.80 -12.03 5.46
N VAL A 245 16.84 -11.26 5.98
CA VAL A 245 17.07 -9.87 6.42
C VAL A 245 18.07 -9.84 7.58
N LEU A 246 17.95 -10.77 8.53
CA LEU A 246 18.91 -10.93 9.63
C LEU A 246 20.33 -11.16 9.11
N LEU A 247 20.50 -12.14 8.21
CA LEU A 247 21.80 -12.53 7.67
C LEU A 247 22.49 -11.37 6.95
N LEU A 248 21.73 -10.54 6.25
CA LEU A 248 22.28 -9.39 5.54
C LEU A 248 22.53 -8.19 6.47
N SER A 249 21.66 -7.97 7.45
CA SER A 249 21.70 -6.78 8.31
C SER A 249 22.78 -6.86 9.40
N LEU A 250 22.98 -8.02 10.04
CA LEU A 250 23.93 -8.15 11.15
C LEU A 250 25.37 -7.79 10.78
N PRO A 251 25.97 -8.31 9.68
CA PRO A 251 27.34 -7.97 9.31
C PRO A 251 27.51 -6.49 8.97
N LEU A 252 26.45 -5.84 8.48
CA LEU A 252 26.46 -4.42 8.12
C LEU A 252 26.37 -3.52 9.35
N TYR A 253 25.44 -3.79 10.27
CA TYR A 253 25.20 -2.92 11.43
C TYR A 253 26.18 -3.14 12.58
N THR A 254 26.71 -4.35 12.75
CA THR A 254 27.65 -4.68 13.84
C THR A 254 28.86 -3.74 13.88
N PRO A 255 29.63 -3.53 12.79
CA PRO A 255 30.78 -2.62 12.84
C PRO A 255 30.36 -1.16 13.07
N VAL A 256 29.23 -0.72 12.50
CA VAL A 256 28.74 0.66 12.66
C VAL A 256 28.39 0.94 14.12
N VAL A 257 27.58 0.08 14.75
CA VAL A 257 27.17 0.27 16.15
C VAL A 257 28.35 0.09 17.11
N ALA A 258 29.26 -0.86 16.85
CA ALA A 258 30.47 -1.02 17.65
C ALA A 258 31.37 0.21 17.56
N LEU A 259 31.50 0.82 16.36
CA LEU A 259 32.26 2.06 16.16
C LEU A 259 31.61 3.24 16.90
N MET A 260 30.28 3.36 16.85
CA MET A 260 29.55 4.37 17.60
C MET A 260 29.73 4.21 19.11
N ALA A 261 29.61 2.99 19.63
CA ALA A 261 29.82 2.69 21.04
C ALA A 261 31.26 2.97 21.46
N TYR A 262 32.25 2.57 20.65
CA TYR A 262 33.66 2.86 20.91
C TYR A 262 33.95 4.36 20.91
N GLY A 263 33.40 5.09 19.95
CA GLY A 263 33.53 6.55 19.85
C GLY A 263 32.90 7.29 21.03
N TYR A 264 31.74 6.81 21.51
CA TYR A 264 31.11 7.32 22.72
C TYR A 264 32.00 7.12 23.95
N VAL A 265 32.51 5.90 24.15
CA VAL A 265 33.33 5.55 25.32
C VAL A 265 34.67 6.30 25.32
N ARG A 266 35.28 6.52 24.15
CA ARG A 266 36.59 7.17 24.05
C ARG A 266 36.54 8.69 23.99
N TYR A 267 35.48 9.26 23.42
CA TYR A 267 35.42 10.69 23.13
C TYR A 267 34.19 11.35 23.72
N SER A 268 33.02 11.15 23.11
CA SER A 268 31.79 11.86 23.49
C SER A 268 30.55 11.27 22.80
N PHE A 269 29.39 11.56 23.36
CA PHE A 269 28.07 11.31 22.77
C PHE A 269 27.92 11.87 21.34
N TRP A 270 28.56 13.01 21.04
CA TRP A 270 28.47 13.65 19.73
C TRP A 270 29.04 12.79 18.60
N VAL A 271 29.99 11.88 18.88
CA VAL A 271 30.47 10.94 17.87
C VAL A 271 29.33 10.06 17.38
N ALA A 272 28.53 9.50 18.28
CA ALA A 272 27.36 8.71 17.93
C ALA A 272 26.28 9.54 17.22
N ALA A 273 26.07 10.79 17.64
CA ALA A 273 25.12 11.71 17.01
C ALA A 273 25.42 11.93 15.50
N THR A 274 26.70 12.03 15.13
CA THR A 274 27.13 12.18 13.73
C THR A 274 26.76 10.98 12.85
N PHE A 275 26.56 9.78 13.42
CA PHE A 275 26.07 8.62 12.67
C PHE A 275 24.54 8.59 12.58
N PHE A 276 23.83 9.07 13.62
CA PHE A 276 22.37 9.09 13.63
C PHE A 276 21.77 10.05 12.60
N ILE A 277 22.36 11.24 12.44
CA ILE A 277 21.88 12.26 11.48
C ILE A 277 21.79 11.73 10.04
N PRO A 278 22.88 11.22 9.43
CA PRO A 278 22.84 10.69 8.06
C PRO A 278 21.99 9.42 7.96
N ALA A 279 21.93 8.58 9.00
CA ALA A 279 21.08 7.40 9.01
C ALA A 279 19.58 7.77 8.93
N VAL A 280 19.13 8.72 9.76
CA VAL A 280 17.76 9.23 9.74
C VAL A 280 17.47 9.97 8.42
N ALA A 281 18.42 10.77 7.93
CA ALA A 281 18.26 11.48 6.65
C ALA A 281 18.13 10.52 5.46
N LEU A 282 18.96 9.48 5.39
CA LEU A 282 18.90 8.44 4.37
C LEU A 282 17.55 7.70 4.43
N GLN A 283 17.10 7.35 5.62
CA GLN A 283 15.80 6.69 5.81
C GLN A 283 14.65 7.57 5.30
N ARG A 284 14.67 8.87 5.62
CA ARG A 284 13.66 9.82 5.12
C ARG A 284 13.73 9.97 3.59
N LEU A 285 14.92 10.01 3.01
CA LEU A 285 15.11 10.07 1.57
C LEU A 285 14.54 8.83 0.86
N LEU A 286 14.81 7.64 1.40
CA LEU A 286 14.28 6.39 0.86
C LEU A 286 12.74 6.34 0.94
N GLN A 287 12.15 6.81 2.05
CA GLN A 287 10.70 6.90 2.17
C GLN A 287 10.10 7.86 1.14
N LEU A 288 10.65 9.07 1.01
CA LEU A 288 10.19 10.05 0.02
C LEU A 288 10.29 9.51 -1.40
N TYR A 289 11.36 8.78 -1.71
CA TYR A 289 11.54 8.14 -3.00
C TYR A 289 10.49 7.06 -3.26
N GLN A 290 10.12 6.27 -2.25
CA GLN A 290 9.03 5.28 -2.34
C GLN A 290 7.68 5.97 -2.57
N GLU A 291 7.36 7.00 -1.77
CA GLU A 291 6.13 7.79 -1.90
C GLU A 291 6.00 8.39 -3.31
N GLN A 292 7.09 8.94 -3.85
CA GLN A 292 7.12 9.48 -5.21
C GLN A 292 6.89 8.39 -6.28
N ARG A 293 7.48 7.21 -6.10
CA ARG A 293 7.30 6.08 -7.03
C ARG A 293 5.85 5.60 -7.05
N ASP A 294 5.23 5.49 -5.88
CA ASP A 294 3.85 5.03 -5.77
C ASP A 294 2.86 6.06 -6.30
N ALA A 295 3.09 7.36 -6.06
CA ALA A 295 2.31 8.44 -6.66
C ALA A 295 2.39 8.41 -8.20
N THR A 296 3.59 8.25 -8.76
CA THR A 296 3.80 8.14 -10.22
C THR A 296 3.06 6.92 -10.80
N ARG A 297 3.10 5.76 -10.12
CA ARG A 297 2.37 4.56 -10.55
C ARG A 297 0.87 4.76 -10.53
N ALA A 298 0.33 5.34 -9.45
CA ALA A 298 -1.09 5.63 -9.33
C ALA A 298 -1.56 6.60 -10.43
N LEU A 299 -0.78 7.63 -10.75
CA LEU A 299 -1.06 8.53 -11.87
C LEU A 299 -1.11 7.76 -13.20
N GLY A 300 -0.14 6.89 -13.47
CA GLY A 300 -0.14 6.05 -14.67
C GLY A 300 -1.38 5.15 -14.78
N GLU A 301 -1.80 4.53 -13.68
CA GLU A 301 -3.00 3.69 -13.62
C GLU A 301 -4.29 4.47 -13.84
N THR A 302 -4.41 5.67 -13.24
CA THR A 302 -5.57 6.54 -13.43
C THR A 302 -5.67 7.03 -14.87
N ASN A 303 -4.55 7.41 -15.50
CA ASN A 303 -4.55 7.84 -16.89
C ASN A 303 -4.95 6.70 -17.84
N ALA A 304 -4.39 5.50 -17.66
CA ALA A 304 -4.76 4.32 -18.44
C ALA A 304 -6.23 3.90 -18.22
N ARG A 305 -6.81 4.19 -17.05
CA ARG A 305 -8.24 3.97 -16.79
C ARG A 305 -9.11 5.00 -17.50
N LEU A 306 -8.69 6.26 -17.53
CA LEU A 306 -9.38 7.34 -18.25
C LEU A 306 -9.37 7.09 -19.76
N GLU A 307 -8.23 6.74 -20.34
CA GLU A 307 -8.12 6.39 -21.77
C GLU A 307 -9.07 5.24 -22.15
N ARG A 308 -9.09 4.17 -21.34
CA ARG A 308 -10.03 3.05 -21.55
C ARG A 308 -11.49 3.48 -21.44
N ALA A 309 -11.83 4.32 -20.46
CA ALA A 309 -13.20 4.82 -20.30
C ALA A 309 -13.64 5.68 -21.50
N ASN A 310 -12.75 6.55 -22.01
CA ASN A 310 -13.01 7.37 -23.19
C ASN A 310 -13.25 6.51 -24.44
N LEU A 311 -12.40 5.50 -24.67
CA LEU A 311 -12.56 4.56 -25.78
C LEU A 311 -13.87 3.76 -25.66
N SER A 312 -14.19 3.24 -24.46
CA SER A 312 -15.45 2.52 -24.23
C SER A 312 -16.67 3.42 -24.44
N PHE A 313 -16.60 4.71 -24.05
CA PHE A 313 -17.68 5.66 -24.25
C PHE A 313 -17.88 5.97 -25.74
N ALA A 314 -16.80 6.23 -26.50
CA ALA A 314 -16.88 6.40 -27.95
C ALA A 314 -17.47 5.17 -28.64
N ALA A 315 -17.03 3.97 -28.25
CA ALA A 315 -17.53 2.72 -28.79
C ALA A 315 -19.03 2.52 -28.48
N ALA A 316 -19.49 2.89 -27.29
CA ALA A 316 -20.91 2.83 -26.91
C ALA A 316 -21.78 3.83 -27.70
N LEU A 317 -21.30 5.05 -27.94
CA LEU A 317 -21.99 6.03 -28.79
C LEU A 317 -22.15 5.50 -30.22
N VAL A 318 -21.08 4.94 -30.77
CA VAL A 318 -21.07 4.36 -32.12
C VAL A 318 -22.00 3.15 -32.20
N ALA A 319 -21.96 2.25 -31.21
CA ALA A 319 -22.87 1.10 -31.16
C ALA A 319 -24.35 1.54 -31.08
N THR A 320 -24.64 2.65 -30.39
CA THR A 320 -25.98 3.24 -30.32
C THR A 320 -26.42 3.78 -31.68
N LEU A 321 -25.51 4.43 -32.43
CA LEU A 321 -25.75 4.88 -33.79
C LEU A 321 -26.02 3.70 -34.74
N ASP A 322 -25.13 2.71 -34.74
CA ASP A 322 -25.23 1.46 -35.50
C ASP A 322 -26.53 0.70 -35.20
N ALA A 323 -27.09 0.82 -33.98
CA ALA A 323 -28.38 0.20 -33.65
C ALA A 323 -29.59 0.92 -34.28
N ARG A 324 -29.45 2.21 -34.60
CA ARG A 324 -30.49 3.01 -35.27
C ARG A 324 -30.51 2.75 -36.77
N ASP A 325 -29.39 2.34 -37.35
CA ASP A 325 -29.26 1.92 -38.74
C ASP A 325 -29.33 0.37 -38.83
N ARG A 326 -30.49 -0.17 -39.23
CA ARG A 326 -30.72 -1.63 -39.31
C ARG A 326 -29.72 -2.38 -40.20
N TYR A 327 -28.92 -1.68 -41.01
CA TYR A 327 -28.00 -2.27 -41.98
C TYR A 327 -26.53 -2.35 -41.52
N THR A 328 -26.13 -1.59 -40.49
CA THR A 328 -24.70 -1.37 -40.16
C THR A 328 -24.23 -1.90 -38.81
N ALA A 329 -25.05 -2.61 -38.03
CA ALA A 329 -24.61 -3.20 -36.75
C ALA A 329 -23.33 -4.05 -36.90
N GLY A 330 -22.18 -3.52 -36.46
CA GLY A 330 -20.91 -4.20 -36.74
C GLY A 330 -19.87 -3.35 -37.46
N HIS A 331 -20.34 -2.41 -38.27
CA HIS A 331 -19.60 -1.87 -39.40
C HIS A 331 -18.45 -0.99 -38.95
N SER A 332 -18.75 0.00 -38.12
CA SER A 332 -17.78 1.01 -37.68
C SER A 332 -16.62 0.37 -36.90
N ALA A 333 -16.90 -0.62 -36.05
CA ALA A 333 -15.83 -1.35 -35.34
C ALA A 333 -15.00 -2.23 -36.29
N ALA A 334 -15.61 -2.85 -37.31
CA ALA A 334 -14.88 -3.63 -38.31
C ALA A 334 -13.95 -2.73 -39.15
N VAL A 335 -14.46 -1.57 -39.60
CA VAL A 335 -13.67 -0.55 -40.30
C VAL A 335 -12.51 -0.08 -39.43
N ALA A 336 -12.76 0.23 -38.15
CA ALA A 336 -11.73 0.61 -37.19
C ALA A 336 -10.60 -0.44 -37.05
N VAL A 337 -10.96 -1.73 -36.98
CA VAL A 337 -9.97 -2.82 -36.89
C VAL A 337 -9.16 -2.91 -38.19
N TYR A 338 -9.82 -2.91 -39.35
CA TYR A 338 -9.12 -3.00 -40.63
C TYR A 338 -8.21 -1.79 -40.89
N ALA A 339 -8.68 -0.58 -40.55
CA ALA A 339 -7.90 0.64 -40.72
C ALA A 339 -6.62 0.60 -39.85
N ARG A 340 -6.72 0.11 -38.61
CA ARG A 340 -5.57 -0.11 -37.73
C ARG A 340 -4.58 -1.13 -38.28
N ASP A 341 -5.09 -2.26 -38.76
CA ASP A 341 -4.24 -3.33 -39.32
C ASP A 341 -3.51 -2.86 -40.59
N ILE A 342 -4.19 -2.06 -41.42
CA ILE A 342 -3.59 -1.42 -42.60
C ILE A 342 -2.50 -0.43 -42.15
N ALA A 343 -2.79 0.45 -41.19
CA ALA A 343 -1.83 1.39 -40.63
C ALA A 343 -0.58 0.69 -40.06
N ALA A 344 -0.78 -0.44 -39.36
CA ALA A 344 0.32 -1.24 -38.83
C ALA A 344 1.20 -1.84 -39.95
N ARG A 345 0.60 -2.35 -41.04
CA ARG A 345 1.32 -2.88 -42.19
C ARG A 345 2.05 -1.79 -43.00
N MET A 346 1.55 -0.56 -42.96
CA MET A 346 2.21 0.60 -43.55
C MET A 346 3.40 1.11 -42.72
N GLY A 347 3.66 0.53 -41.54
CA GLY A 347 4.77 0.93 -40.67
C GLY A 347 4.50 2.22 -39.89
N LEU A 348 3.23 2.65 -39.76
CA LEU A 348 2.87 3.82 -38.95
C LEU A 348 3.13 3.55 -37.46
N SER A 349 3.39 4.62 -36.72
CA SER A 349 3.64 4.55 -35.27
C SER A 349 2.41 4.03 -34.52
N LYS A 350 2.61 3.49 -33.32
CA LYS A 350 1.50 2.97 -32.50
C LYS A 350 0.45 4.05 -32.18
N ARG A 351 0.90 5.30 -31.99
CA ARG A 351 0.03 6.46 -31.83
C ARG A 351 -0.86 6.66 -33.05
N GLU A 352 -0.29 6.65 -34.25
CA GLU A 352 -1.06 6.82 -35.50
C GLU A 352 -2.01 5.65 -35.74
N GLN A 353 -1.61 4.41 -35.43
CA GLN A 353 -2.48 3.24 -35.52
C GLN A 353 -3.70 3.37 -34.60
N ASP A 354 -3.51 3.79 -33.35
CA ASP A 354 -4.59 3.97 -32.38
C ASP A 354 -5.50 5.15 -32.79
N LEU A 355 -4.93 6.19 -33.40
CA LEU A 355 -5.67 7.34 -33.92
C LEU A 355 -6.54 6.95 -35.12
N VAL A 356 -5.99 6.24 -36.10
CA VAL A 356 -6.73 5.71 -37.27
C VAL A 356 -7.82 4.73 -36.84
N HIS A 357 -7.56 3.91 -35.83
CA HIS A 357 -8.59 3.04 -35.24
C HIS A 357 -9.76 3.86 -34.72
N LEU A 358 -9.48 4.92 -33.96
CA LEU A 358 -10.52 5.79 -33.41
C LEU A 358 -11.26 6.55 -34.51
N CYS A 359 -10.58 7.06 -35.55
CA CYS A 359 -11.22 7.64 -36.74
C CYS A 359 -12.20 6.66 -37.38
N GLY A 360 -11.76 5.42 -37.64
CA GLY A 360 -12.63 4.40 -38.23
C GLY A 360 -13.86 4.07 -37.38
N LEU A 361 -13.71 4.14 -36.05
CA LEU A 361 -14.81 3.90 -35.11
C LEU A 361 -15.85 5.01 -35.19
N VAL A 362 -15.44 6.27 -35.30
CA VAL A 362 -16.34 7.44 -35.23
C VAL A 362 -16.67 8.07 -36.58
N HIS A 363 -16.14 7.56 -37.71
CA HIS A 363 -16.24 8.21 -39.02
C HIS A 363 -17.67 8.56 -39.45
N ASP A 364 -18.63 7.72 -39.07
CA ASP A 364 -20.03 7.82 -39.46
C ASP A 364 -20.92 8.52 -38.40
N ILE A 365 -20.33 9.05 -37.31
CA ILE A 365 -21.10 9.60 -36.16
C ILE A 365 -22.08 10.70 -36.57
N GLY A 366 -21.77 11.47 -37.62
CA GLY A 366 -22.62 12.55 -38.09
C GLY A 366 -23.93 12.11 -38.75
N LYS A 367 -24.09 10.81 -39.05
CA LYS A 367 -25.38 10.24 -39.50
C LYS A 367 -26.52 10.49 -38.50
N ILE A 368 -26.20 10.76 -37.23
CA ILE A 368 -27.18 11.11 -36.20
C ILE A 368 -27.94 12.41 -36.50
N GLY A 369 -27.31 13.33 -37.21
CA GLY A 369 -27.88 14.65 -37.53
C GLY A 369 -28.69 14.67 -38.84
N LEU A 370 -28.76 13.54 -39.55
CA LEU A 370 -29.51 13.45 -40.81
C LEU A 370 -31.03 13.41 -40.58
N PRO A 371 -31.84 13.88 -41.56
CA PRO A 371 -33.30 13.81 -41.49
C PRO A 371 -33.83 12.37 -41.29
N ALA A 372 -34.89 12.24 -40.50
CA ALA A 372 -35.55 10.95 -40.27
C ALA A 372 -36.06 10.32 -41.57
N GLY A 373 -35.89 9.01 -41.72
CA GLY A 373 -36.31 8.25 -42.90
C GLY A 373 -35.34 8.31 -44.09
N LEU A 374 -34.33 9.20 -44.08
CA LEU A 374 -33.34 9.28 -45.17
C LEU A 374 -32.47 8.00 -45.25
N LEU A 375 -32.00 7.51 -44.11
CA LEU A 375 -31.20 6.28 -44.00
C LEU A 375 -32.02 5.01 -44.28
N GLU A 376 -33.35 5.06 -44.09
CA GLU A 376 -34.26 3.91 -44.17
C GLU A 376 -34.98 3.84 -45.54
N LYS A 377 -34.72 4.78 -46.45
CA LYS A 377 -35.43 4.90 -47.73
C LYS A 377 -35.23 3.65 -48.58
N PRO A 378 -36.31 2.99 -49.04
CA PRO A 378 -36.21 1.90 -50.01
C PRO A 378 -35.97 2.47 -51.42
N GLY A 379 -34.79 2.20 -51.98
CA GLY A 379 -34.42 2.60 -53.35
C GLY A 379 -33.32 3.66 -53.43
N PRO A 380 -32.97 4.14 -54.63
CA PRO A 380 -31.92 5.13 -54.79
C PRO A 380 -32.32 6.51 -54.23
N LEU A 381 -31.33 7.21 -53.66
CA LEU A 381 -31.48 8.60 -53.24
C LEU A 381 -31.63 9.52 -54.45
N THR A 382 -32.45 10.55 -54.33
CA THR A 382 -32.48 11.68 -55.27
C THR A 382 -31.21 12.52 -55.14
N LEU A 383 -31.00 13.47 -56.06
CA LEU A 383 -29.84 14.36 -56.00
C LEU A 383 -29.82 15.19 -54.71
N GLU A 384 -30.97 15.70 -54.29
CA GLU A 384 -31.17 16.50 -53.09
C GLU A 384 -30.96 15.68 -51.82
N GLU A 385 -31.49 14.45 -51.80
CA GLU A 385 -31.28 13.51 -50.70
C GLU A 385 -29.82 13.06 -50.59
N ARG A 386 -29.13 12.91 -51.72
CA ARG A 386 -27.70 12.60 -51.75
C ARG A 386 -26.88 13.76 -51.18
N ARG A 387 -27.20 15.01 -51.52
CA ARG A 387 -26.56 16.20 -50.94
C ARG A 387 -26.73 16.23 -49.42
N LEU A 388 -27.95 15.95 -48.93
CA LEU A 388 -28.20 15.83 -47.49
C LEU A 388 -27.41 14.69 -46.85
N MET A 389 -27.29 13.53 -47.53
CA MET A 389 -26.47 12.42 -47.03
C MET A 389 -25.00 12.82 -46.89
N GLU A 390 -24.44 13.59 -47.84
CA GLU A 390 -23.04 14.03 -47.83
C GLU A 390 -22.70 14.93 -46.63
N GLU A 391 -23.70 15.64 -46.06
CA GLU A 391 -23.53 16.49 -44.88
C GLU A 391 -23.15 15.72 -43.60
N HIS A 392 -23.32 14.39 -43.54
CA HIS A 392 -22.94 13.60 -42.36
C HIS A 392 -21.47 13.79 -41.97
N SER A 393 -20.58 14.03 -42.94
CA SER A 393 -19.17 14.29 -42.70
C SER A 393 -18.95 15.59 -41.92
N THR A 394 -19.53 16.70 -42.39
CA THR A 394 -19.47 18.02 -41.73
C THR A 394 -20.17 18.02 -40.37
N ILE A 395 -21.29 17.31 -40.25
CA ILE A 395 -21.98 17.13 -38.96
C ILE A 395 -21.08 16.35 -37.99
N GLY A 396 -20.40 15.29 -38.47
CA GLY A 396 -19.46 14.49 -37.70
C GLY A 396 -18.29 15.31 -37.16
N GLU A 397 -17.64 16.09 -38.03
CA GLU A 397 -16.58 17.04 -37.65
C GLU A 397 -17.08 18.00 -36.56
N ARG A 398 -18.27 18.59 -36.72
CA ARG A 398 -18.85 19.51 -35.74
C ARG A 398 -19.15 18.83 -34.40
N ILE A 399 -19.58 17.57 -34.40
CA ILE A 399 -19.80 16.81 -33.15
C ILE A 399 -18.48 16.52 -32.46
N LEU A 400 -17.48 16.02 -33.20
CA LEU A 400 -16.20 15.59 -32.64
C LEU A 400 -15.32 16.76 -32.19
N SER A 401 -15.39 17.91 -32.87
CA SER A 401 -14.67 19.13 -32.48
C SER A 401 -15.10 19.71 -31.14
N ASN A 402 -16.29 19.35 -30.65
CA ASN A 402 -16.77 19.73 -29.31
C ASN A 402 -16.29 18.78 -28.19
N VAL A 403 -15.59 17.69 -28.53
CA VAL A 403 -15.07 16.72 -27.55
C VAL A 403 -13.57 16.94 -27.35
N GLU A 404 -13.21 17.32 -26.13
CA GLU A 404 -11.80 17.48 -25.73
C GLU A 404 -11.05 16.15 -25.89
N GLY A 405 -9.99 16.16 -26.69
CA GLY A 405 -9.22 14.96 -27.09
C GLY A 405 -9.56 14.41 -28.48
N TYR A 406 -10.66 14.81 -29.13
CA TYR A 406 -11.03 14.37 -30.48
C TYR A 406 -10.85 15.43 -31.57
N ALA A 407 -10.28 16.60 -31.24
CA ALA A 407 -10.04 17.68 -32.20
C ALA A 407 -9.05 17.31 -33.34
N GLU A 408 -8.11 16.39 -33.08
CA GLU A 408 -7.23 15.83 -34.13
C GLU A 408 -8.01 14.90 -35.06
N ILE A 409 -8.89 14.07 -34.49
CA ILE A 409 -9.71 13.07 -35.19
C ILE A 409 -10.80 13.74 -36.02
N ALA A 410 -11.38 14.84 -35.53
CA ALA A 410 -12.43 15.58 -36.22
C ALA A 410 -11.98 16.13 -37.59
N ARG A 411 -10.66 16.37 -37.76
CA ARG A 411 -10.08 16.97 -38.96
C ARG A 411 -9.57 15.96 -39.99
N ILE A 412 -9.51 14.68 -39.62
CA ILE A 412 -9.08 13.56 -40.46
C ILE A 412 -10.30 12.94 -41.12
#